data_AF-H3NU78-F1
#
_entry.id   AF-H3NU78-F1
#
_cell.length_a   1.000
_cell.length_b   1.000
_cell.length_c   1.000
_cell.angle_alpha   90.00
_cell.angle_beta   90.00
_cell.angle_gamma   90.00
#
_symmetry.space_group_name_H-M   'P 1'
#
loop_
_entity.id
_entity.type
_entity.pdbx_description
1 polymer ?
#
loop_
_entity_poly.entity_id
_entity_poly.type
_entity_poly.pdbx_seq_one_letter_code
_entity_poly.pdbx_strand_id
1 'polypeptide(L)'
;MSLTLNRLVFLQMAYCVAGLLYNVASLVALRDGDAAWAPTDAVFGVVGMTTYLLFVATAMLEQKVIYRFLMAIAVVLMGYNGVLKHVLNFNDLQLYQSVWTWLSAILVNSSGTVLAFIGACGLFQSLPPQS
;
A
#
# COMPACT_ATOMS: atom_id res chain seq x y z
N MET A 1 -9.63 11.82 -18.63
CA MET A 1 -8.19 12.11 -18.39
C MET A 1 -7.48 10.77 -18.24
N SER A 2 -6.54 10.44 -19.11
CA SER A 2 -5.78 9.19 -19.01
C SER A 2 -4.77 9.26 -17.87
N LEU A 3 -4.56 8.14 -17.17
CA LEU A 3 -3.54 8.02 -16.13
C LEU A 3 -2.16 7.84 -16.78
N THR A 4 -1.21 8.74 -16.48
CA THR A 4 0.19 8.60 -16.93
C THR A 4 1.01 7.79 -15.93
N LEU A 5 2.11 7.17 -16.37
CA LEU A 5 3.03 6.44 -15.47
C LEU A 5 3.53 7.33 -14.32
N ASN A 6 3.92 8.58 -14.61
CA ASN A 6 4.40 9.52 -13.59
C ASN A 6 3.34 9.80 -12.51
N ARG A 7 2.07 9.93 -12.92
CA ARG A 7 0.97 10.16 -11.97
C ARG A 7 0.68 8.89 -11.16
N LEU A 8 0.75 7.71 -11.78
CA LEU A 8 0.62 6.44 -11.05
C LEU A 8 1.73 6.27 -10.00
N VAL A 9 2.99 6.49 -10.39
CA VAL A 9 4.15 6.42 -9.47
C VAL A 9 3.99 7.44 -8.34
N PHE A 10 3.56 8.67 -8.63
CA PHE A 10 3.28 9.68 -7.61
C PHE A 10 2.21 9.20 -6.60
N LEU A 11 1.09 8.66 -7.09
CA LEU A 11 0.04 8.12 -6.22
C LEU A 11 0.53 6.92 -5.40
N GLN A 12 1.36 6.06 -5.99
CA GLN A 12 1.99 4.93 -5.30
C GLN A 12 2.94 5.39 -4.18
N MET A 13 3.72 6.45 -4.42
CA MET A 13 4.55 7.07 -3.38
C MET A 13 3.70 7.71 -2.27
N ALA A 14 2.64 8.44 -2.63
CA ALA A 14 1.72 9.04 -1.67
C ALA A 14 1.03 7.97 -0.80
N TYR A 15 0.62 6.86 -1.40
CA TYR A 15 0.13 5.68 -0.69
C TYR A 15 1.16 5.16 0.32
N CYS A 16 2.42 4.97 -0.09
CA CYS A 16 3.46 4.50 0.83
C CYS A 16 3.71 5.47 1.98
N VAL A 17 3.70 6.78 1.72
CA VAL A 17 3.81 7.79 2.79
C VAL A 17 2.64 7.65 3.77
N ALA A 18 1.40 7.55 3.27
CA ALA A 18 0.23 7.36 4.13
C ALA A 18 0.32 6.06 4.95
N GLY A 19 0.76 4.97 4.33
CA GLY A 19 0.98 3.69 5.00
C GLY A 19 2.09 3.73 6.05
N LEU A 20 3.20 4.41 5.77
CA LEU A 20 4.28 4.62 6.75
C LEU A 20 3.79 5.44 7.94
N LEU A 21 3.08 6.55 7.68
CA LEU A 21 2.50 7.39 8.73
C LEU A 21 1.52 6.60 9.61
N TYR A 22 0.67 5.76 9.00
CA TYR A 22 -0.25 4.90 9.73
C TYR A 22 0.49 3.95 10.68
N ASN A 23 1.54 3.27 10.20
CA ASN A 23 2.32 2.34 11.02
C ASN A 23 3.14 3.05 12.10
N VAL A 24 3.73 4.20 11.79
CA VAL A 24 4.46 5.02 12.78
C VAL A 24 3.50 5.53 13.86
N ALA A 25 2.31 5.99 13.49
CA ALA A 25 1.29 6.40 14.47
C ALA A 25 0.87 5.22 15.37
N SER A 26 0.71 4.02 14.80
CA SER A 26 0.46 2.80 15.57
C SER A 26 1.59 2.47 16.54
N LEU A 27 2.86 2.69 16.16
CA LEU A 27 4.01 2.48 17.05
C LEU A 27 4.06 3.51 18.18
N VAL A 28 3.70 4.76 17.90
CA VAL A 28 3.61 5.82 18.92
C VAL A 28 2.51 5.48 19.93
N ALA A 29 1.31 5.10 19.46
CA ALA A 29 0.22 4.67 20.34
C ALA A 29 0.64 3.52 21.28
N LEU A 30 1.32 2.49 20.74
CA LEU A 30 1.84 1.38 21.54
C LEU A 30 2.86 1.82 22.60
N ARG A 31 3.67 2.85 22.32
CA ARG A 31 4.63 3.41 23.29
C ARG A 31 3.94 4.17 24.41
N ASP A 32 2.82 4.81 24.12
CA ASP A 32 2.02 5.56 25.09
C ASP A 32 1.12 4.65 25.95
N GLY A 33 1.14 3.33 25.69
CA GLY A 33 0.34 2.33 26.40
C GLY A 33 -1.05 2.09 25.79
N ASP A 34 -1.36 2.74 24.67
CA ASP A 34 -2.60 2.53 23.93
C ASP A 34 -2.55 1.25 23.09
N ALA A 35 -3.73 0.79 22.67
CA ALA A 35 -3.85 -0.31 21.72
C ALA A 35 -3.29 0.07 20.33
N ALA A 36 -2.75 -0.92 19.61
CA ALA A 36 -2.31 -0.73 18.23
C ALA A 36 -3.47 -0.30 17.32
N TRP A 37 -3.17 0.53 16.31
CA TRP A 37 -4.18 0.95 15.34
C TRP A 37 -4.65 -0.20 14.45
N ALA A 38 -3.84 -1.25 14.30
CA ALA A 38 -4.19 -2.47 13.59
C ALA A 38 -3.54 -3.69 14.25
N PRO A 39 -4.12 -4.89 14.11
CA PRO A 39 -3.55 -6.13 14.63
C PRO A 39 -2.29 -6.57 13.89
N THR A 40 -2.02 -5.99 12.72
CA THR A 40 -0.77 -6.20 12.00
C THR A 40 0.34 -5.47 12.74
N ASP A 41 1.41 -6.19 13.06
CA ASP A 41 2.60 -5.59 13.67
C ASP A 41 3.16 -4.48 12.77
N ALA A 42 3.32 -3.30 13.36
CA ALA A 42 3.64 -2.08 12.64
C ALA A 42 5.05 -2.10 12.02
N VAL A 43 5.99 -2.89 12.56
CA VAL A 43 7.31 -3.07 11.95
C VAL A 43 7.18 -3.82 10.63
N PHE A 44 6.39 -4.90 10.60
CA PHE A 44 6.09 -5.60 9.34
C PHE A 44 5.36 -4.69 8.35
N GLY A 45 4.47 -3.82 8.82
CA GLY A 45 3.83 -2.79 8.00
C GLY A 45 4.83 -1.82 7.36
N VAL A 46 5.77 -1.28 8.14
CA VAL A 46 6.85 -0.41 7.63
C VAL A 46 7.70 -1.15 6.59
N VAL A 47 8.14 -2.37 6.89
CA VAL A 47 8.92 -3.20 5.97
C VAL A 47 8.15 -3.41 4.66
N GLY A 48 6.86 -3.75 4.73
CA GLY A 48 6.01 -3.92 3.55
C GLY A 48 5.92 -2.67 2.68
N MET A 49 5.74 -1.49 3.30
CA MET A 49 5.70 -0.21 2.57
C MET A 49 7.05 0.12 1.91
N THR A 50 8.15 -0.13 2.59
CA THR A 50 9.49 0.05 2.04
C THR A 50 9.75 -0.91 0.87
N THR A 51 9.38 -2.19 1.00
CA THR A 51 9.46 -3.16 -0.11
C THR A 51 8.62 -2.72 -1.30
N TYR A 52 7.41 -2.22 -1.08
CA TYR A 52 6.57 -1.69 -2.14
C TYR A 52 7.22 -0.49 -2.86
N LEU A 53 7.85 0.44 -2.12
CA LEU A 53 8.61 1.54 -2.72
C LEU A 53 9.75 1.04 -3.60
N LEU A 54 10.48 0.00 -3.20
CA LEU A 54 11.51 -0.62 -4.03
C LEU A 54 10.93 -1.19 -5.32
N PHE A 55 9.73 -1.77 -5.27
CA PHE A 55 9.05 -2.23 -6.48
C PHE A 55 8.69 -1.06 -7.39
N VAL A 56 8.16 0.03 -6.84
CA VAL A 56 7.84 1.26 -7.59
C VAL A 56 9.08 1.88 -8.21
N ALA A 57 10.24 1.83 -7.55
CA ALA A 57 11.50 2.37 -8.07
C ALA A 57 11.90 1.74 -9.42
N THR A 58 11.52 0.48 -9.67
CA THR A 58 11.80 -0.16 -10.98
C THR A 58 11.08 0.53 -12.15
N ALA A 59 9.91 1.15 -11.92
CA ALA A 59 9.26 1.99 -12.94
C ALA A 59 10.04 3.28 -13.19
N MET A 60 10.68 3.86 -12.17
CA MET A 60 11.53 5.06 -12.30
C MET A 60 12.83 4.77 -13.06
N LEU A 61 13.30 3.52 -13.01
CA LEU A 61 14.44 3.02 -13.79
C LEU A 61 14.04 2.54 -15.20
N GLU A 62 12.83 2.86 -15.64
CA GLU A 62 12.26 2.47 -16.94
C GLU A 62 12.12 0.95 -17.18
N GLN A 63 12.29 0.13 -16.14
CA GLN A 63 12.18 -1.34 -16.19
C GLN A 63 10.71 -1.79 -16.12
N LYS A 64 9.92 -1.42 -17.12
CA LYS A 64 8.45 -1.59 -17.13
C LYS A 64 7.99 -3.04 -16.95
N VAL A 65 8.72 -4.02 -17.50
CA VAL A 65 8.37 -5.45 -17.36
C VAL A 65 8.55 -5.90 -15.91
N ILE A 66 9.68 -5.57 -15.30
CA ILE A 66 9.98 -5.89 -13.90
C ILE A 66 8.98 -5.21 -12.99
N TYR A 67 8.71 -3.92 -13.23
CA TYR A 67 7.70 -3.15 -12.49
C TYR A 67 6.34 -3.86 -12.50
N ARG A 68 5.82 -4.22 -13.68
CA ARG A 68 4.51 -4.89 -13.80
C ARG A 68 4.47 -6.22 -13.05
N PHE A 69 5.54 -7.00 -13.14
CA PHE A 69 5.65 -8.28 -12.43
C PHE A 69 5.65 -8.07 -10.90
N LEU A 70 6.45 -7.13 -10.39
CA LEU A 70 6.51 -6.81 -8.97
C LEU A 70 5.18 -6.23 -8.45
N MET A 71 4.50 -5.43 -9.26
CA MET A 71 3.15 -4.94 -8.94
C MET A 71 2.14 -6.09 -8.85
N ALA A 72 2.23 -7.11 -9.71
CA ALA A 72 1.36 -8.30 -9.61
C ALA A 72 1.60 -9.06 -8.30
N ILE A 73 2.86 -9.21 -7.88
CA ILE A 73 3.19 -9.78 -6.56
C ILE A 73 2.59 -8.91 -5.44
N ALA A 74 2.73 -7.59 -5.53
CA ALA A 74 2.17 -6.68 -4.54
C ALA A 74 0.64 -6.79 -4.42
N VAL A 75 -0.08 -6.94 -5.54
CA VAL A 75 -1.55 -7.17 -5.54
C VAL A 75 -1.91 -8.39 -4.70
N VAL A 76 -1.23 -9.51 -4.90
CA VAL A 76 -1.52 -10.76 -4.18
C VAL A 76 -1.23 -10.60 -2.69
N LEU A 77 -0.04 -10.09 -2.35
CA LEU A 77 0.40 -9.95 -0.97
C LEU A 77 -0.45 -8.93 -0.19
N MET A 78 -0.74 -7.78 -0.78
CA MET A 78 -1.51 -6.71 -0.14
C MET A 78 -3.01 -6.96 -0.17
N GLY A 79 -3.53 -7.55 -1.25
CA GLY A 79 -4.94 -7.91 -1.35
C GLY A 79 -5.36 -8.85 -0.22
N TYR A 80 -4.56 -9.88 0.05
CA TYR A 80 -4.85 -10.78 1.17
C TYR A 80 -4.50 -10.16 2.53
N ASN A 81 -3.23 -9.81 2.76
CA ASN A 81 -2.77 -9.39 4.09
C ASN A 81 -3.27 -7.99 4.50
N GLY A 82 -3.46 -7.10 3.53
CA GLY A 82 -3.82 -5.71 3.76
C GLY A 82 -5.30 -5.40 3.60
N VAL A 83 -6.07 -6.18 2.83
CA VAL A 83 -7.50 -5.91 2.63
C VAL A 83 -8.36 -7.02 3.20
N LEU A 84 -8.26 -8.24 2.65
CA LEU A 84 -9.16 -9.35 3.04
C LEU A 84 -9.06 -9.65 4.53
N LYS A 85 -7.85 -9.73 5.08
CA LYS A 85 -7.67 -9.95 6.53
C LYS A 85 -8.39 -8.90 7.38
N HIS A 86 -8.32 -7.64 7.01
CA HIS A 86 -8.99 -6.56 7.74
C HIS A 86 -10.51 -6.58 7.60
N VAL A 87 -11.02 -6.95 6.42
CA VAL A 87 -12.46 -7.12 6.18
C VAL A 87 -13.01 -8.32 6.96
N LEU A 88 -12.29 -9.44 6.98
CA LEU A 88 -12.67 -10.64 7.73
C LEU A 88 -12.68 -10.41 9.25
N ASN A 89 -11.82 -9.52 9.74
CA ASN A 89 -11.79 -9.10 11.15
C ASN A 89 -12.94 -8.14 11.55
N PHE A 90 -13.96 -7.93 10.71
CA PHE A 90 -15.11 -7.08 11.06
C PHE A 90 -15.85 -7.53 12.32
N ASN A 91 -15.84 -8.82 12.62
CA ASN A 91 -16.44 -9.35 13.86
C ASN A 91 -15.52 -9.20 15.08
N ASP A 92 -14.27 -8.78 14.88
CA ASP A 92 -13.22 -8.69 15.89
C ASP A 92 -12.64 -7.27 15.98
N LEU A 93 -13.53 -6.25 16.01
CA LEU A 93 -13.12 -4.84 16.05
C LEU A 93 -12.31 -4.47 17.30
N GLN A 94 -12.40 -5.26 18.37
CA GLN A 94 -11.57 -5.12 19.57
C GLN A 94 -10.06 -5.30 19.31
N LEU A 95 -9.67 -5.85 18.15
CA LEU A 95 -8.28 -5.96 17.72
C LEU A 95 -7.67 -4.62 17.25
N TYR A 96 -8.50 -3.59 17.15
CA TYR A 96 -8.12 -2.25 16.69
C TYR A 96 -8.34 -1.27 17.82
N GLN A 97 -7.52 -0.22 17.88
CA GLN A 97 -7.72 0.88 18.83
C GLN A 97 -9.12 1.50 18.70
N SER A 98 -9.62 1.64 17.47
CA SER A 98 -10.97 2.14 17.20
C SER A 98 -11.51 1.68 15.83
N VAL A 99 -12.82 1.86 15.63
CA VAL A 99 -13.48 1.64 14.33
C VAL A 99 -12.85 2.51 13.23
N TRP A 100 -12.41 3.72 13.56
CA TRP A 100 -11.77 4.63 12.60
C TRP A 100 -10.41 4.09 12.15
N THR A 101 -9.60 3.56 13.08
CA THR A 101 -8.33 2.94 12.72
C THR A 101 -8.54 1.70 11.85
N TRP A 102 -9.55 0.87 12.14
CA TRP A 102 -9.92 -0.25 11.27
C TRP A 102 -10.33 0.20 9.86
N LEU A 103 -11.21 1.19 9.73
CA LEU A 103 -11.62 1.74 8.44
C LEU A 103 -10.43 2.34 7.67
N SER A 104 -9.56 3.07 8.35
CA SER A 104 -8.33 3.62 7.77
C SER A 104 -7.39 2.52 7.27
N ALA A 105 -7.24 1.41 8.01
CA ALA A 105 -6.45 0.26 7.56
C ALA A 105 -6.99 -0.31 6.25
N ILE A 106 -8.30 -0.52 6.14
CA ILE A 106 -8.94 -0.99 4.90
C ILE A 106 -8.71 0.02 3.77
N LEU A 107 -8.93 1.31 4.03
CA LEU A 107 -8.84 2.36 3.00
C LEU A 107 -7.41 2.51 2.45
N VAL A 108 -6.41 2.54 3.32
CA VAL A 108 -5.00 2.63 2.91
C VAL A 108 -4.61 1.41 2.07
N ASN A 109 -4.86 0.20 2.58
CA ASN A 109 -4.45 -1.02 1.89
C ASN A 109 -5.22 -1.27 0.59
N SER A 110 -6.52 -0.96 0.55
CA SER A 110 -7.32 -1.09 -0.68
C SER A 110 -6.85 -0.11 -1.75
N SER A 111 -6.55 1.14 -1.36
CA SER A 111 -5.95 2.12 -2.27
C SER A 111 -4.63 1.62 -2.86
N GLY A 112 -3.73 1.11 -2.01
CA GLY A 112 -2.47 0.52 -2.45
C GLY A 112 -2.66 -0.69 -3.38
N THR A 113 -3.61 -1.57 -3.07
CA THR A 113 -3.93 -2.76 -3.87
C THR A 113 -4.47 -2.37 -5.25
N VAL A 114 -5.34 -1.36 -5.33
CA VAL A 114 -5.85 -0.83 -6.61
C VAL A 114 -4.73 -0.21 -7.44
N LEU A 115 -3.85 0.59 -6.82
CA LEU A 115 -2.70 1.17 -7.53
C LEU A 115 -1.73 0.10 -8.03
N ALA A 116 -1.49 -0.94 -7.23
CA ALA A 116 -0.69 -2.10 -7.64
C ALA A 116 -1.35 -2.83 -8.81
N PHE A 117 -2.67 -3.01 -8.77
CA PHE A 117 -3.41 -3.67 -9.85
C PHE A 117 -3.33 -2.91 -11.17
N ILE A 118 -3.51 -1.59 -11.14
CA ILE A 118 -3.31 -0.71 -12.30
C ILE A 118 -1.88 -0.88 -12.84
N GLY A 119 -0.89 -0.88 -11.96
CA GLY A 119 0.51 -1.12 -12.29
C GLY A 119 0.74 -2.47 -12.97
N ALA A 120 0.24 -3.56 -12.38
CA ALA A 120 0.38 -4.93 -12.89
C ALA A 120 -0.23 -5.10 -14.29
N CYS A 121 -1.47 -4.64 -14.46
CA CYS A 121 -2.20 -4.73 -15.71
C CYS A 121 -1.67 -3.78 -16.80
N GLY A 122 -0.81 -2.80 -16.44
CA GLY A 122 -0.31 -1.83 -17.41
C GLY A 122 -1.37 -0.80 -17.81
N LEU A 123 -2.32 -0.49 -16.93
CA LEU A 123 -3.45 0.42 -17.19
C LEU A 123 -3.03 1.90 -17.06
N PHE A 124 -1.93 2.27 -17.72
CA PHE A 124 -1.37 3.61 -17.71
C PHE A 124 -0.71 3.94 -19.07
N GLN A 125 -0.67 5.21 -19.41
CA GLN A 125 0.03 5.67 -20.61
C GLN A 125 1.54 5.75 -20.35
N SER A 126 2.29 5.09 -21.22
CA SER A 126 3.71 5.38 -21.42
C SER A 126 3.83 6.64 -22.25
N LEU A 127 4.58 7.64 -21.81
CA LEU A 127 5.02 8.71 -22.72
C LEU A 127 5.85 8.05 -23.84
N PRO A 128 5.67 8.49 -25.10
CA PRO A 128 6.54 8.03 -26.18
C PRO A 128 7.99 8.40 -25.85
N PRO A 129 8.98 7.57 -26.24
CA PRO A 129 10.38 7.96 -26.13
C PRO A 129 10.56 9.29 -26.87
N GLN A 130 11.14 10.28 -26.19
CA GLN A 130 11.57 11.50 -26.87
C GLN A 130 12.74 11.12 -27.76
N SER A 131 12.50 11.13 -29.08
CA SER A 131 13.49 10.94 -30.14
C SER A 131 14.49 12.09 -30.18
#